data_AF-A0A8C5RJD0-F1
#
_entry.id   AF-A0A8C5RJD0-F1
#
_cell.length_a   1.000
_cell.length_b   1.000
_cell.length_c   1.000
_cell.angle_alpha   90.00
_cell.angle_beta   90.00
_cell.angle_gamma   90.00
#
_symmetry.space_group_name_H-M   'P 1'
#
loop_
_entity.id
_entity.type
_entity.pdbx_description
1 polymer ?
#
loop_
_entity_poly.entity_id
_entity_poly.type
_entity_poly.pdbx_seq_one_letter_code
_entity_poly.pdbx_strand_id
1 'polypeptide(L)'
;MVMTSIIQKIIPHYSLARWLLCSGSLRWYLHPTEEELRILAGKQQKGKSKKDRKYNGHIENKPLTIPKDINLHLETKSITEIDALALHYFPEYQWLVDFTVAATVVYMITEAYYTWMKPSQEMNISIVWCFLVLAFAIKILFSLTTHYFKVEEGGERSVCVTFGFFFFVKAMVILIVTENYLEFGLESGFSNFSESAVQFFEKQGLESQGPVSKLTFKLFLAILCSLIGAFLTFPGLRLAQMHLDALSLTTKKITQTLLHINFLAPLLMVLLWVKPITKDYIMNPPLGKENVPLMSEATFDTLRLWIIILLCALRLAMMRSHLQAYLNLAQKCVDQMKKEVGRISTVELQKMVARVFYYLCIIALQYVAPLVMLLHMTLLLKTLGKKYPINEINAYG
;
A
#
# COMPACT_ATOMS: atom_id res chain seq x y z
N MET A 1 -8.23 21.93 -16.72
CA MET A 1 -9.68 22.16 -16.52
C MET A 1 -10.56 21.19 -17.31
N VAL A 2 -10.28 20.89 -18.59
CA VAL A 2 -11.08 19.92 -19.36
C VAL A 2 -11.01 18.49 -18.77
N MET A 3 -9.81 18.00 -18.45
CA MET A 3 -9.65 16.65 -17.86
C MET A 3 -10.30 16.52 -16.48
N THR A 4 -10.23 17.53 -15.62
CA THR A 4 -10.91 17.52 -14.31
C THR A 4 -12.43 17.44 -14.47
N SER A 5 -13.00 18.13 -15.46
CA SER A 5 -14.43 18.07 -15.77
C SER A 5 -14.86 16.73 -16.38
N ILE A 6 -14.00 16.10 -17.19
CA ILE A 6 -14.22 14.75 -17.73
C ILE A 6 -14.16 13.72 -16.59
N ILE A 7 -13.18 13.81 -15.71
CA ILE A 7 -13.02 12.94 -14.54
C ILE A 7 -14.26 13.02 -13.64
N GLN A 8 -14.76 14.23 -13.34
CA GLN A 8 -15.97 14.41 -12.56
C GLN A 8 -17.23 13.81 -13.22
N LYS A 9 -17.28 13.73 -14.55
CA LYS A 9 -18.37 13.08 -15.29
C LYS A 9 -18.20 11.56 -15.40
N ILE A 10 -16.99 11.03 -15.40
CA ILE A 10 -16.71 9.59 -15.59
C ILE A 10 -16.72 8.82 -14.26
N ILE A 11 -16.16 9.38 -13.18
CA ILE A 11 -16.09 8.74 -11.85
C ILE A 11 -17.46 8.21 -11.35
N PRO A 12 -18.59 8.93 -11.54
CA PRO A 12 -19.90 8.44 -11.12
C PRO A 12 -20.38 7.21 -11.88
N HIS A 13 -19.91 6.98 -13.11
CA HIS A 13 -20.35 5.87 -13.98
C HIS A 13 -19.34 4.71 -14.04
N TYR A 14 -18.04 5.00 -13.96
CA TYR A 14 -16.97 4.02 -14.02
C TYR A 14 -15.97 4.28 -12.89
N SER A 15 -16.09 3.51 -11.80
CA SER A 15 -15.18 3.56 -10.66
C SER A 15 -14.46 2.23 -10.52
N LEU A 16 -13.14 2.23 -10.72
CA LEU A 16 -12.32 1.05 -10.52
C LEU A 16 -12.36 0.64 -9.04
N ALA A 17 -12.45 1.61 -8.14
CA ALA A 17 -12.58 1.37 -6.70
C ALA A 17 -13.83 0.53 -6.37
N ARG A 18 -14.99 0.92 -6.91
CA ARG A 18 -16.23 0.15 -6.75
C ARG A 18 -16.12 -1.21 -7.38
N TRP A 19 -15.54 -1.33 -8.57
CA TRP A 19 -15.35 -2.64 -9.21
C TRP A 19 -14.42 -3.56 -8.40
N LEU A 20 -13.37 -3.02 -7.78
CA LEU A 20 -12.42 -3.80 -6.96
C LEU A 20 -13.09 -4.37 -5.71
N LEU A 21 -13.98 -3.62 -5.04
CA LEU A 21 -14.67 -4.06 -3.82
C LEU A 21 -16.01 -4.76 -4.06
N CYS A 22 -16.81 -4.29 -5.01
CA CYS A 22 -18.23 -4.65 -5.19
C CYS A 22 -18.50 -5.59 -6.37
N SER A 23 -17.48 -6.15 -7.04
CA SER A 23 -17.65 -7.08 -8.18
C SER A 23 -18.28 -8.44 -7.81
N GLY A 24 -18.80 -8.62 -6.60
CA GLY A 24 -19.39 -9.88 -6.11
C GLY A 24 -18.36 -10.96 -5.73
N SER A 25 -17.07 -10.71 -5.96
CA SER A 25 -15.98 -11.64 -5.63
C SER A 25 -15.61 -11.65 -4.14
N LEU A 26 -15.83 -10.55 -3.43
CA LEU A 26 -15.60 -10.43 -2.00
C LEU A 26 -16.85 -10.80 -1.20
N ARG A 27 -16.68 -11.69 -0.22
CA ARG A 27 -17.72 -12.12 0.71
C ARG A 27 -17.33 -11.72 2.12
N TRP A 28 -18.25 -11.06 2.82
CA TRP A 28 -18.09 -10.68 4.21
C TRP A 28 -19.08 -11.46 5.09
N TYR A 29 -18.78 -11.53 6.38
CA TYR A 29 -19.58 -12.28 7.34
C TYR A 29 -20.56 -11.36 8.06
N LEU A 30 -21.84 -11.70 8.00
CA LEU A 30 -22.90 -10.99 8.70
C LEU A 30 -22.75 -11.20 10.21
N HIS A 31 -23.02 -10.16 10.99
CA HIS A 31 -23.11 -10.31 12.43
C HIS A 31 -24.43 -11.05 12.76
N PRO A 32 -24.40 -12.04 13.67
CA PRO A 32 -25.60 -12.82 13.99
C PRO A 32 -26.63 -11.97 14.73
N THR A 33 -27.91 -12.19 14.45
CA THR A 33 -29.00 -11.47 15.13
C THR A 33 -29.13 -11.95 16.58
N GLU A 34 -29.63 -11.09 17.47
CA GLU A 34 -29.82 -11.48 18.88
C GLU A 34 -30.78 -12.69 19.01
N GLU A 35 -31.77 -12.79 18.12
CA GLU A 35 -32.71 -13.91 18.10
C GLU A 35 -32.03 -15.22 17.68
N GLU A 36 -31.20 -15.22 16.63
CA GLU A 36 -30.39 -16.39 16.25
C GLU A 36 -29.48 -16.86 17.40
N LEU A 37 -28.79 -15.91 18.05
CA LEU A 37 -27.93 -16.21 19.19
C LEU A 37 -28.72 -16.79 20.36
N ARG A 38 -29.93 -16.28 20.62
CA ARG A 38 -30.83 -16.77 21.66
C ARG A 38 -31.35 -18.18 21.38
N ILE A 39 -31.73 -18.46 20.13
CA ILE A 39 -32.16 -19.79 19.69
C ILE A 39 -31.03 -20.80 19.83
N LEU A 40 -29.82 -20.45 19.36
CA LEU A 40 -28.66 -21.33 19.42
C LEU A 40 -28.21 -21.59 20.87
N ALA A 41 -28.19 -20.57 21.73
CA ALA A 41 -27.86 -20.71 23.13
C ALA A 41 -28.92 -21.54 23.89
N GLY A 42 -30.20 -21.34 23.57
CA GLY A 42 -31.32 -22.10 24.14
C GLY A 42 -31.31 -23.58 23.76
N LYS A 43 -30.92 -23.92 22.52
CA LYS A 43 -30.75 -25.31 22.07
C LYS A 43 -29.62 -26.01 22.83
N GLN A 44 -28.52 -25.33 23.10
CA GLN A 44 -27.37 -25.89 23.81
C GLN A 44 -27.62 -26.04 25.32
N GLN A 45 -28.41 -25.15 25.92
CA GLN A 45 -28.83 -25.25 27.32
C GLN A 45 -29.81 -26.39 27.59
N LYS A 46 -30.63 -26.80 26.61
CA LYS A 46 -31.56 -27.94 26.76
C LYS A 46 -30.84 -29.28 27.03
N GLY A 47 -29.54 -29.40 26.74
CA GLY A 47 -28.72 -30.59 27.03
C GLY A 47 -28.00 -30.58 28.39
N LYS A 48 -27.92 -29.45 29.11
CA LYS A 48 -27.34 -29.36 30.45
C LYS A 48 -28.49 -29.18 31.45
N SER A 49 -28.71 -30.21 32.27
CA SER A 49 -29.81 -30.32 33.25
C SER A 49 -30.13 -28.97 33.92
N LYS A 50 -31.41 -28.61 33.86
CA LYS A 50 -32.01 -27.37 34.35
C LYS A 50 -31.98 -27.36 35.89
N LYS A 51 -30.83 -27.09 36.50
CA LYS A 51 -30.71 -26.93 37.96
C LYS A 51 -30.65 -25.45 38.33
N ASP A 52 -31.77 -24.98 38.87
CA ASP A 52 -31.98 -23.84 39.76
C ASP A 52 -31.12 -22.58 39.57
N ARG A 53 -31.71 -21.56 38.94
CA ARG A 53 -31.50 -20.17 39.34
C ARG A 53 -32.82 -19.39 39.25
N LYS A 54 -33.60 -19.43 40.33
CA LYS A 54 -34.41 -18.27 40.71
C LYS A 54 -33.42 -17.13 41.00
N TYR A 55 -33.53 -16.02 40.28
CA TYR A 55 -32.93 -14.77 40.72
C TYR A 55 -33.93 -13.63 40.58
N ASN A 56 -34.00 -12.86 41.66
CA ASN A 56 -34.89 -11.74 41.92
C ASN A 56 -34.77 -10.62 40.90
N GLY A 57 -35.86 -9.87 40.78
CA GLY A 57 -35.97 -8.69 39.94
C GLY A 57 -34.95 -7.62 40.29
N HIS A 58 -33.99 -7.45 39.39
CA HIS A 58 -33.32 -6.19 39.14
C HIS A 58 -33.10 -6.14 37.63
N ILE A 59 -33.92 -5.35 36.92
CA ILE A 59 -33.74 -5.09 35.49
C ILE A 59 -32.56 -4.12 35.38
N GLU A 60 -31.35 -4.63 35.51
CA GLU A 60 -30.20 -3.96 34.91
C GLU A 60 -30.16 -4.38 33.45
N ASN A 61 -30.08 -3.39 32.55
CA ASN A 61 -29.80 -3.56 31.11
C ASN A 61 -28.40 -4.14 30.89
N LYS A 62 -28.09 -5.30 31.48
CA LYS A 62 -26.86 -6.05 31.21
C LYS A 62 -27.05 -6.77 29.88
N PRO A 63 -26.14 -6.59 28.91
CA PRO A 63 -26.29 -7.20 27.60
C PRO A 63 -26.38 -8.72 27.74
N LEU A 64 -27.24 -9.34 26.94
CA LEU A 64 -27.46 -10.79 26.98
C LEU A 64 -26.10 -11.49 26.80
N THR A 65 -25.75 -12.39 27.73
CA THR A 65 -24.51 -13.17 27.61
C THR A 65 -24.82 -14.57 27.11
N ILE A 66 -23.98 -15.08 26.23
CA ILE A 66 -24.07 -16.44 25.67
C ILE A 66 -22.78 -17.22 25.92
N PRO A 67 -22.85 -18.56 26.02
CA PRO A 67 -21.64 -19.40 26.07
C PRO A 67 -20.77 -19.20 24.82
N LYS A 68 -19.44 -19.17 25.00
CA LYS A 68 -18.49 -19.00 23.91
C LYS A 68 -18.42 -20.23 22.98
N ASP A 69 -18.72 -21.42 23.49
CA ASP A 69 -18.71 -22.71 22.76
C ASP A 69 -19.96 -22.95 21.90
N ILE A 70 -20.69 -21.89 21.56
CA ILE A 70 -21.92 -21.98 20.77
C ILE A 70 -21.62 -22.44 19.34
N ASN A 71 -22.48 -23.32 18.81
CA ASN A 71 -22.40 -23.79 17.42
C ASN A 71 -22.89 -22.71 16.44
N LEU A 72 -22.15 -21.60 16.38
CA LEU A 72 -22.40 -20.47 15.49
C LEU A 72 -21.66 -20.66 14.17
N HIS A 73 -22.40 -20.68 13.07
CA HIS A 73 -21.86 -20.51 11.72
C HIS A 73 -22.29 -19.14 11.22
N LEU A 74 -21.32 -18.31 10.83
CA LEU A 74 -21.60 -16.98 10.31
C LEU A 74 -22.07 -17.09 8.86
N GLU A 75 -23.16 -16.40 8.54
CA GLU A 75 -23.64 -16.29 7.16
C GLU A 75 -22.76 -15.34 6.36
N THR A 76 -22.54 -15.66 5.09
CA THR A 76 -21.73 -14.82 4.18
C THR A 76 -22.61 -14.07 3.19
N LYS A 77 -22.35 -12.78 3.01
CA LYS A 77 -22.99 -11.92 1.99
C LYS A 77 -21.93 -11.35 1.06
N SER A 78 -22.25 -11.21 -0.23
CA SER A 78 -21.39 -10.46 -1.17
C SER A 78 -21.46 -8.96 -0.90
N ILE A 79 -20.34 -8.26 -1.04
CA ILE A 79 -20.30 -6.80 -0.87
C ILE A 79 -21.08 -6.13 -2.00
N THR A 80 -22.11 -5.36 -1.64
CA THR A 80 -22.88 -4.53 -2.59
C THR A 80 -22.44 -3.07 -2.52
N GLU A 81 -22.78 -2.26 -3.54
CA GLU A 81 -22.43 -0.82 -3.55
C GLU A 81 -23.04 -0.06 -2.37
N ILE A 82 -24.26 -0.43 -1.96
CA ILE A 82 -24.97 0.19 -0.83
C ILE A 82 -24.24 -0.11 0.48
N ASP A 83 -23.81 -1.36 0.67
CA ASP A 83 -23.06 -1.77 1.86
C ASP A 83 -21.68 -1.05 1.91
N ALA A 84 -21.05 -0.82 0.75
CA ALA A 84 -19.76 -0.16 0.66
C ALA A 84 -19.83 1.34 0.99
N LEU A 85 -20.91 2.03 0.62
CA LEU A 85 -21.12 3.44 0.95
C LEU A 85 -21.24 3.69 2.47
N ALA A 86 -21.67 2.69 3.23
CA ALA A 86 -21.75 2.76 4.69
C ALA A 86 -20.38 2.56 5.39
N LEU A 87 -19.33 2.19 4.66
CA LEU A 87 -18.00 1.96 5.22
C LEU A 87 -17.27 3.28 5.49
N HIS A 88 -16.61 3.32 6.65
CA HIS A 88 -15.72 4.43 6.99
C HIS A 88 -14.51 4.44 6.05
N TYR A 89 -14.05 5.62 5.62
CA TYR A 89 -13.00 5.80 4.60
C TYR A 89 -13.33 5.36 3.16
N PHE A 90 -14.57 4.99 2.85
CA PHE A 90 -14.95 4.63 1.48
C PHE A 90 -14.74 5.78 0.47
N PRO A 91 -15.14 7.04 0.76
CA PRO A 91 -14.88 8.15 -0.16
C PRO A 91 -13.39 8.37 -0.45
N GLU A 92 -12.54 8.25 0.58
CA GLU A 92 -11.09 8.39 0.49
C GLU A 92 -10.48 7.25 -0.34
N TYR A 93 -10.96 6.03 -0.15
CA TYR A 93 -10.57 4.87 -0.95
C TYR A 93 -10.95 5.05 -2.42
N GLN A 94 -12.19 5.42 -2.67
CA GLN A 94 -12.70 5.65 -4.01
C GLN A 94 -11.90 6.75 -4.72
N TRP A 95 -11.70 7.87 -4.02
CA TRP A 95 -10.94 8.99 -4.56
C TRP A 95 -9.51 8.61 -4.90
N LEU A 96 -8.78 7.94 -3.99
CA LEU A 96 -7.38 7.55 -4.23
C LEU A 96 -7.25 6.65 -5.46
N VAL A 97 -8.09 5.61 -5.57
CA VAL A 97 -8.03 4.65 -6.68
C VAL A 97 -8.43 5.31 -8.00
N ASP A 98 -9.58 5.99 -8.04
CA ASP A 98 -10.11 6.54 -9.30
C ASP A 98 -9.24 7.71 -9.79
N PHE A 99 -8.72 8.55 -8.88
CA PHE A 99 -7.77 9.61 -9.24
C PHE A 99 -6.44 9.05 -9.75
N THR A 100 -5.94 7.97 -9.16
CA THR A 100 -4.73 7.25 -9.63
C THR A 100 -4.93 6.75 -11.06
N VAL A 101 -6.07 6.13 -11.36
CA VAL A 101 -6.38 5.64 -12.71
C VAL A 101 -6.42 6.81 -13.69
N ALA A 102 -7.11 7.89 -13.35
CA ALA A 102 -7.19 9.08 -14.19
C ALA A 102 -5.80 9.69 -14.45
N ALA A 103 -4.98 9.85 -13.41
CA ALA A 103 -3.61 10.36 -13.53
C ALA A 103 -2.73 9.45 -14.39
N THR A 104 -2.86 8.13 -14.25
CA THR A 104 -2.14 7.14 -15.06
C THR A 104 -2.56 7.23 -16.53
N VAL A 105 -3.86 7.39 -16.81
CA VAL A 105 -4.38 7.57 -18.18
C VAL A 105 -3.87 8.88 -18.79
N VAL A 106 -3.92 9.99 -18.04
CA VAL A 106 -3.35 11.28 -18.45
C VAL A 106 -1.87 11.10 -18.80
N TYR A 107 -1.11 10.43 -17.95
CA TYR A 107 0.30 10.14 -18.20
C TYR A 107 0.52 9.31 -19.47
N MET A 108 -0.25 8.24 -19.68
CA MET A 108 -0.14 7.40 -20.87
C MET A 108 -0.47 8.16 -22.16
N ILE A 109 -1.51 8.99 -22.15
CA ILE A 109 -1.89 9.84 -23.28
C ILE A 109 -0.78 10.86 -23.55
N THR A 110 -0.24 11.49 -22.51
CA THR A 110 0.86 12.44 -22.67
C THR A 110 2.11 11.75 -23.21
N GLU A 111 2.46 10.57 -22.71
CA GLU A 111 3.60 9.81 -23.27
C GLU A 111 3.38 9.44 -24.73
N ALA A 112 2.18 8.97 -25.12
CA ALA A 112 1.86 8.69 -26.52
C ALA A 112 2.02 9.94 -27.40
N TYR A 113 1.50 11.08 -26.93
CA TYR A 113 1.65 12.37 -27.60
C TYR A 113 3.12 12.77 -27.77
N TYR A 114 3.95 12.67 -26.73
CA TYR A 114 5.38 12.99 -26.81
C TYR A 114 6.14 12.02 -27.73
N THR A 115 5.76 10.74 -27.78
CA THR A 115 6.38 9.78 -28.70
C THR A 115 6.07 10.06 -30.16
N TRP A 116 4.88 10.57 -30.47
CA TRP A 116 4.46 10.85 -31.85
C TRP A 116 4.86 12.25 -32.34
N MET A 117 4.66 13.28 -31.50
CA MET A 117 4.80 14.68 -31.91
C MET A 117 6.18 15.29 -31.59
N LYS A 118 6.97 14.66 -30.72
CA LYS A 118 8.30 15.14 -30.26
C LYS A 118 8.35 16.67 -29.96
N PRO A 119 7.44 17.21 -29.14
CA PRO A 119 7.47 18.63 -28.79
C PRO A 119 8.73 18.95 -27.96
N SER A 120 9.52 19.95 -28.37
CA SER A 120 10.83 20.26 -27.78
C SER A 120 10.80 21.29 -26.64
N GLN A 121 9.71 22.03 -26.45
CA GLN A 121 9.66 23.15 -25.49
C GLN A 121 8.51 23.11 -24.46
N GLU A 122 7.71 22.05 -24.40
CA GLU A 122 6.57 22.00 -23.47
C GLU A 122 6.90 21.28 -22.16
N MET A 123 6.38 21.82 -21.06
CA MET A 123 6.43 21.15 -19.76
C MET A 123 5.44 19.99 -19.77
N ASN A 124 5.93 18.79 -19.45
CA ASN A 124 5.07 17.61 -19.37
C ASN A 124 4.11 17.72 -18.17
N ILE A 125 2.86 18.09 -18.45
CA ILE A 125 1.82 18.29 -17.43
C ILE A 125 1.54 17.03 -16.61
N SER A 126 1.81 15.84 -17.14
CA SER A 126 1.58 14.57 -16.45
C SER A 126 2.45 14.40 -15.19
N ILE A 127 3.59 15.11 -15.11
CA ILE A 127 4.45 15.17 -13.92
C ILE A 127 3.67 15.75 -12.74
N VAL A 128 2.89 16.82 -12.97
CA VAL A 128 2.07 17.46 -11.93
C VAL A 128 1.01 16.49 -11.40
N TRP A 129 0.36 15.74 -12.30
CA TRP A 129 -0.61 14.71 -11.91
C TRP A 129 0.03 13.61 -11.07
N CYS A 130 1.25 13.18 -11.41
CA CYS A 130 1.97 12.19 -10.62
C CYS A 130 2.29 12.71 -9.21
N PHE A 131 2.76 13.96 -9.08
CA PHE A 131 2.99 14.56 -7.77
C PHE A 131 1.71 14.72 -6.93
N LEU A 132 0.58 15.06 -7.56
CA LEU A 132 -0.71 15.12 -6.88
C LEU A 132 -1.14 13.75 -6.34
N VAL A 133 -0.94 12.68 -7.12
CA VAL A 133 -1.22 11.31 -6.67
C VAL A 133 -0.34 10.94 -5.47
N LEU A 134 0.96 11.28 -5.51
CA LEU A 134 1.87 11.04 -4.39
C LEU A 134 1.45 11.82 -3.14
N ALA A 135 1.08 13.10 -3.29
CA ALA A 135 0.60 13.93 -2.19
C ALA A 135 -0.67 13.35 -1.56
N PHE A 136 -1.63 12.86 -2.36
CA PHE A 136 -2.82 12.19 -1.85
C PHE A 136 -2.48 10.88 -1.14
N ALA A 137 -1.59 10.06 -1.69
CA ALA A 137 -1.18 8.81 -1.05
C ALA A 137 -0.50 9.07 0.31
N ILE A 138 0.41 10.05 0.39
CA ILE A 138 1.06 10.45 1.64
C ILE A 138 0.05 11.01 2.64
N LYS A 139 -0.88 11.87 2.19
CA LYS A 139 -1.97 12.40 3.04
C LYS A 139 -2.81 11.25 3.64
N ILE A 140 -3.18 10.26 2.83
CA ILE A 140 -3.94 9.10 3.30
C ILE A 140 -3.14 8.30 4.31
N LEU A 141 -1.88 7.97 4.01
CA LEU A 141 -1.04 7.22 4.93
C LEU A 141 -0.81 7.97 6.26
N PHE A 142 -0.65 9.29 6.20
CA PHE A 142 -0.60 10.12 7.40
C PHE A 142 -1.92 10.04 8.18
N SER A 143 -3.07 10.24 7.52
CA SER A 143 -4.40 10.13 8.15
C SER A 143 -4.59 8.78 8.84
N LEU A 144 -4.26 7.67 8.16
CA LEU A 144 -4.32 6.33 8.73
C LEU A 144 -3.39 6.18 9.93
N THR A 145 -2.15 6.66 9.83
CA THR A 145 -1.20 6.63 10.96
C THR A 145 -1.74 7.41 12.14
N THR A 146 -2.30 8.61 11.93
CA THR A 146 -2.90 9.40 13.03
C THR A 146 -4.10 8.70 13.69
N HIS A 147 -4.84 7.87 12.95
CA HIS A 147 -5.92 7.07 13.51
C HIS A 147 -5.39 6.04 14.51
N TYR A 148 -4.34 5.29 14.16
CA TYR A 148 -3.65 4.38 15.10
C TYR A 148 -3.08 5.12 16.31
N PHE A 149 -2.57 6.33 16.11
CA PHE A 149 -2.09 7.15 17.21
C PHE A 149 -3.21 7.65 18.11
N LYS A 150 -4.49 7.66 17.71
CA LYS A 150 -5.59 8.11 18.59
C LYS A 150 -6.16 7.01 19.47
N VAL A 151 -5.84 5.74 19.20
CA VAL A 151 -6.28 4.61 20.02
C VAL A 151 -5.67 4.71 21.42
N GLU A 152 -6.46 4.44 22.46
CA GLU A 152 -6.08 4.62 23.88
C GLU A 152 -4.95 3.66 24.31
N GLU A 153 -4.77 2.54 23.62
CA GLU A 153 -3.68 1.60 23.85
C GLU A 153 -2.37 2.14 23.24
N GLY A 154 -1.49 2.70 24.08
CA GLY A 154 -0.26 3.37 23.66
C GLY A 154 0.79 2.51 22.93
N GLY A 155 0.57 1.20 22.77
CA GLY A 155 1.50 0.28 22.11
C GLY A 155 1.67 0.53 20.61
N GLU A 156 0.62 0.95 19.90
CA GLU A 156 0.72 1.23 18.47
C GLU A 156 1.64 2.44 18.18
N ARG A 157 1.55 3.47 19.03
CA ARG A 157 2.39 4.67 18.94
C ARG A 157 3.87 4.33 19.07
N SER A 158 4.22 3.52 20.07
CA SER A 158 5.61 3.15 20.34
C SER A 158 6.19 2.30 19.20
N VAL A 159 5.40 1.38 18.64
CA VAL A 159 5.81 0.58 17.46
C VAL A 159 6.11 1.50 16.28
N CYS A 160 5.22 2.43 15.94
CA CYS A 160 5.44 3.32 14.80
C CYS A 160 6.67 4.22 14.97
N VAL A 161 6.91 4.78 16.16
CA VAL A 161 8.09 5.60 16.45
C VAL A 161 9.37 4.77 16.37
N THR A 162 9.35 3.55 16.91
CA THR A 162 10.51 2.64 16.88
C THR A 162 10.88 2.26 15.45
N PHE A 163 9.90 1.91 14.62
CA PHE A 163 10.15 1.62 13.21
C PHE A 163 10.60 2.87 12.43
N GLY A 164 10.07 4.06 12.74
CA GLY A 164 10.58 5.32 12.19
C GLY A 164 12.08 5.49 12.44
N PHE A 165 12.52 5.36 13.70
CA PHE A 165 13.94 5.41 14.05
C PHE A 165 14.76 4.31 13.35
N PHE A 166 14.24 3.09 13.27
CA PHE A 166 14.89 2.01 12.54
C PHE A 166 15.08 2.35 11.05
N PHE A 167 14.06 2.91 10.38
CA PHE A 167 14.15 3.32 8.99
C PHE A 167 15.08 4.52 8.79
N PHE A 168 15.16 5.44 9.76
CA PHE A 168 16.14 6.53 9.75
C PHE A 168 17.57 6.00 9.74
N VAL A 169 17.92 5.11 10.67
CA VAL A 169 19.26 4.49 10.73
C VAL A 169 19.56 3.71 9.45
N LYS A 170 18.59 2.91 8.98
CA LYS A 170 18.72 2.16 7.73
C LYS A 170 18.97 3.09 6.53
N ALA A 171 18.23 4.19 6.43
CA ALA A 171 18.40 5.17 5.36
C ALA A 171 19.78 5.84 5.42
N MET A 172 20.26 6.22 6.61
CA MET A 172 21.60 6.78 6.79
C MET A 172 22.70 5.82 6.31
N VAL A 173 22.63 4.54 6.68
CA VAL A 173 23.59 3.52 6.21
C VAL A 173 23.56 3.42 4.68
N ILE A 174 22.37 3.33 4.09
CA ILE A 174 22.20 3.19 2.63
C ILE A 174 22.71 4.43 1.88
N LEU A 175 22.47 5.64 2.39
CA LEU A 175 22.87 6.90 1.74
C LEU A 175 24.37 7.21 1.84
N ILE A 176 25.09 6.51 2.73
CA ILE A 176 26.55 6.56 2.81
C ILE A 176 27.21 5.66 1.75
N VAL A 177 26.54 4.59 1.34
CA VAL A 177 27.07 3.66 0.31
C VAL A 177 27.30 4.40 -1.00
N THR A 178 28.47 4.16 -1.60
CA THR A 178 28.88 4.80 -2.86
C THR A 178 28.03 4.34 -4.03
N GLU A 179 27.88 5.21 -5.05
CA GLU A 179 27.12 4.89 -6.27
C GLU A 179 27.69 3.74 -7.11
N ASN A 180 28.92 3.31 -6.81
CA ASN A 180 29.53 2.12 -7.40
C ASN A 180 28.80 0.83 -7.03
N TYR A 181 28.11 0.80 -5.89
CA TYR A 181 27.34 -0.37 -5.44
C TYR A 181 25.82 -0.17 -5.58
N LEU A 182 25.32 1.04 -5.33
CA LEU A 182 23.89 1.36 -5.39
C LEU A 182 23.62 2.43 -6.45
N GLU A 183 22.80 2.10 -7.45
CA GLU A 183 22.50 2.98 -8.58
C GLU A 183 21.37 3.97 -8.25
N PHE A 184 21.62 4.89 -7.32
CA PHE A 184 20.63 5.91 -6.94
C PHE A 184 20.74 7.22 -7.73
N GLY A 185 21.91 7.57 -8.27
CA GLY A 185 22.13 8.86 -8.96
C GLY A 185 21.93 10.07 -8.05
N LEU A 186 22.31 9.93 -6.78
CA LEU A 186 22.17 10.91 -5.72
C LEU A 186 23.15 12.08 -5.89
N GLU A 187 24.36 11.79 -6.36
CA GLU A 187 25.42 12.76 -6.57
C GLU A 187 25.11 13.66 -7.78
N SER A 188 24.72 13.06 -8.90
CA SER A 188 24.26 13.81 -10.08
C SER A 188 22.98 14.59 -9.78
N GLY A 189 22.02 13.98 -9.06
CA GLY A 189 20.80 14.65 -8.62
C GLY A 189 21.07 15.85 -7.71
N PHE A 190 22.03 15.74 -6.78
CA PHE A 190 22.44 16.85 -5.92
C PHE A 190 23.11 17.97 -6.71
N SER A 191 24.03 17.66 -7.62
CA SER A 191 24.70 18.66 -8.46
C SER A 191 23.70 19.45 -9.30
N ASN A 192 22.76 18.76 -9.96
CA ASN A 192 21.71 19.40 -10.76
C ASN A 192 20.77 20.27 -9.91
N PHE A 193 20.41 19.81 -8.71
CA PHE A 193 19.60 20.58 -7.78
C PHE A 193 20.34 21.84 -7.30
N SER A 194 21.61 21.69 -6.91
CA SER A 194 22.44 22.80 -6.44
C SER A 194 22.62 23.86 -7.53
N GLU A 195 22.93 23.46 -8.76
CA GLU A 195 23.07 24.36 -9.89
C GLU A 195 21.75 25.09 -10.21
N SER A 196 20.63 24.35 -10.29
CA SER A 196 19.31 24.93 -10.55
C SER A 196 18.89 25.92 -9.46
N ALA A 197 19.22 25.62 -8.20
CA ALA A 197 18.90 26.48 -7.08
C ALA A 197 19.76 27.76 -7.09
N VAL A 198 21.05 27.67 -7.41
CA VAL A 198 21.92 28.85 -7.58
C VAL A 198 21.36 29.77 -8.68
N GLN A 199 21.04 29.22 -9.86
CA GLN A 199 20.43 30.01 -10.94
C GLN A 199 19.09 30.66 -10.55
N PHE A 200 18.30 30.00 -9.70
CA PHE A 200 17.07 30.57 -9.17
C PHE A 200 17.32 31.72 -8.19
N PHE A 201 18.28 31.57 -7.28
CA PHE A 201 18.64 32.62 -6.31
C PHE A 201 19.26 33.84 -6.98
N GLU A 202 20.12 33.64 -7.98
CA GLU A 202 20.68 34.72 -8.81
C GLU A 202 19.57 35.52 -9.51
N LYS A 203 18.56 34.84 -10.07
CA LYS A 203 17.39 35.51 -10.68
C LYS A 203 16.54 36.29 -9.67
N GLN A 204 16.57 35.91 -8.40
CA GLN A 204 15.90 36.63 -7.31
C GLN A 204 16.79 37.71 -6.67
N GLY A 205 18.00 37.94 -7.18
CA GLY A 205 18.93 38.94 -6.68
C GLY A 205 19.60 38.58 -5.35
N LEU A 206 19.61 37.29 -4.99
CA LEU A 206 20.25 36.78 -3.78
C LEU A 206 21.59 36.12 -4.15
N GLU A 207 22.71 36.75 -3.78
CA GLU A 207 24.03 36.11 -3.86
C GLU A 207 24.14 35.05 -2.75
N SER A 208 24.07 33.77 -3.12
CA SER A 208 24.17 32.66 -2.17
C SER A 208 25.31 31.73 -2.57
N GLN A 209 26.24 31.49 -1.64
CA GLN A 209 27.30 30.48 -1.78
C GLN A 209 26.75 29.07 -1.63
N GLY A 210 25.93 28.62 -2.59
CA GLY A 210 25.41 27.24 -2.63
C GLY A 210 24.40 26.93 -1.50
N PRO A 211 23.19 26.43 -1.80
CA PRO A 211 22.12 26.44 -0.81
C PRO A 211 22.21 25.38 0.31
N VAL A 212 22.93 24.27 0.12
CA VAL A 212 22.90 23.13 1.07
C VAL A 212 24.18 22.28 0.95
N SER A 213 24.77 21.82 2.07
CA SER A 213 25.88 20.84 2.03
C SER A 213 25.42 19.44 1.58
N LYS A 214 26.27 18.64 0.93
CA LYS A 214 25.96 17.24 0.55
C LYS A 214 25.45 16.41 1.74
N LEU A 215 26.04 16.62 2.92
CA LEU A 215 25.64 15.94 4.15
C LEU A 215 24.21 16.34 4.58
N THR A 216 23.90 17.64 4.55
CA THR A 216 22.58 18.16 4.89
C THR A 216 21.51 17.63 3.93
N PHE A 217 21.83 17.53 2.63
CA PHE A 217 20.93 16.93 1.63
C PHE A 217 20.63 15.46 1.94
N LYS A 218 21.68 14.67 2.22
CA LYS A 218 21.52 13.26 2.61
C LYS A 218 20.73 13.11 3.92
N LEU A 219 20.95 13.99 4.89
CA LEU A 219 20.21 13.98 6.16
C LEU A 219 18.72 14.27 5.94
N PHE A 220 18.38 15.26 5.12
CA PHE A 220 16.99 15.55 4.79
C PHE A 220 16.30 14.37 4.09
N LEU A 221 17.01 13.74 3.15
CA LEU A 221 16.51 12.54 2.49
C LEU A 221 16.32 11.37 3.47
N ALA A 222 17.24 11.17 4.42
CA ALA A 222 17.10 10.16 5.48
C ALA A 222 15.86 10.41 6.36
N ILE A 223 15.57 11.67 6.72
CA ILE A 223 14.38 12.04 7.47
C ILE A 223 13.10 11.75 6.67
N LEU A 224 13.08 12.07 5.37
CA LEU A 224 11.95 11.74 4.50
C LEU A 224 11.74 10.22 4.37
N CYS A 225 12.81 9.45 4.18
CA CYS A 225 12.76 7.99 4.15
C CYS A 225 12.26 7.40 5.48
N SER A 226 12.68 7.97 6.61
CA SER A 226 12.20 7.60 7.94
C SER A 226 10.70 7.86 8.09
N LEU A 227 10.22 9.03 7.67
CA LEU A 227 8.81 9.40 7.77
C LEU A 227 7.93 8.49 6.90
N ILE A 228 8.33 8.27 5.64
CA ILE A 228 7.64 7.35 4.73
C ILE A 228 7.68 5.92 5.29
N GLY A 229 8.83 5.47 5.81
CA GLY A 229 8.98 4.15 6.44
C GLY A 229 8.05 3.97 7.65
N ALA A 230 7.95 4.98 8.52
CA ALA A 230 7.02 4.96 9.65
C ALA A 230 5.56 4.80 9.17
N PHE A 231 5.14 5.58 8.18
CA PHE A 231 3.80 5.49 7.59
C PHE A 231 3.51 4.14 6.92
N LEU A 232 4.55 3.47 6.39
CA LEU A 232 4.44 2.16 5.77
C LEU A 232 4.54 0.98 6.75
N THR A 233 4.83 1.23 8.04
CA THR A 233 5.01 0.18 9.05
C THR A 233 3.74 -0.63 9.26
N PHE A 234 2.62 0.02 9.60
CA PHE A 234 1.34 -0.68 9.80
C PHE A 234 0.83 -1.34 8.51
N PRO A 235 0.83 -0.65 7.34
CA PRO A 235 0.55 -1.29 6.06
C PRO A 235 1.40 -2.54 5.80
N GLY A 236 2.69 -2.49 6.12
CA GLY A 236 3.63 -3.60 5.95
C GLY A 236 3.30 -4.80 6.84
N LEU A 237 3.09 -4.55 8.14
CA LEU A 237 2.71 -5.59 9.11
C LEU A 237 1.36 -6.23 8.72
N ARG A 238 0.39 -5.40 8.34
CA ARG A 238 -0.94 -5.86 7.92
C ARG A 238 -0.85 -6.71 6.66
N LEU A 239 -0.05 -6.29 5.68
CA LEU A 239 0.17 -7.06 4.46
C LEU A 239 0.77 -8.43 4.76
N ALA A 240 1.76 -8.51 5.65
CA ALA A 240 2.38 -9.78 6.04
C ALA A 240 1.35 -10.73 6.68
N GLN A 241 0.49 -10.23 7.57
CA GLN A 241 -0.60 -11.01 8.16
C GLN A 241 -1.59 -11.50 7.08
N MET A 242 -2.06 -10.60 6.21
CA MET A 242 -2.97 -10.94 5.12
C MET A 242 -2.37 -11.95 4.15
N HIS A 243 -1.06 -11.90 3.92
CA HIS A 243 -0.35 -12.87 3.07
C HIS A 243 -0.39 -14.27 3.68
N LEU A 244 -0.03 -14.41 4.95
CA LEU A 244 -0.10 -15.69 5.67
C LEU A 244 -1.52 -16.24 5.70
N ASP A 245 -2.50 -15.36 5.95
CA ASP A 245 -3.91 -15.74 5.94
C ASP A 245 -4.36 -16.20 4.54
N ALA A 246 -4.00 -15.49 3.48
CA ALA A 246 -4.35 -15.84 2.10
C ALA A 246 -3.71 -17.17 1.68
N LEU A 247 -2.48 -17.44 2.11
CA LEU A 247 -1.79 -18.69 1.83
C LEU A 247 -2.49 -19.88 2.51
N SER A 248 -2.94 -19.70 3.76
CA SER A 248 -3.67 -20.74 4.51
C SER A 248 -5.01 -21.13 3.89
N LEU A 249 -5.64 -20.20 3.16
CA LEU A 249 -6.96 -20.38 2.54
C LEU A 249 -6.89 -20.92 1.11
N THR A 250 -5.73 -20.81 0.47
CA THR A 250 -5.55 -21.12 -0.96
C THR A 250 -5.04 -22.55 -1.14
N THR A 251 -5.78 -23.38 -1.88
CA THR A 251 -5.37 -24.76 -2.22
C THR A 251 -4.70 -24.89 -3.59
N LYS A 252 -4.89 -23.91 -4.49
CA LYS A 252 -4.35 -23.92 -5.85
C LYS A 252 -2.88 -23.52 -5.87
N LYS A 253 -2.01 -24.41 -6.36
CA LYS A 253 -0.55 -24.19 -6.46
C LYS A 253 -0.18 -22.91 -7.21
N ILE A 254 -0.85 -22.60 -8.33
CA ILE A 254 -0.57 -21.38 -9.12
C ILE A 254 -0.85 -20.11 -8.31
N THR A 255 -1.93 -20.07 -7.55
CA THR A 255 -2.24 -18.90 -6.72
C THR A 255 -1.26 -18.79 -5.56
N GLN A 256 -0.83 -19.91 -4.97
CA GLN A 256 0.21 -19.90 -3.93
C GLN A 256 1.55 -19.36 -4.47
N THR A 257 1.99 -19.79 -5.66
CA THR A 257 3.24 -19.28 -6.26
C THR A 257 3.13 -17.78 -6.57
N LEU A 258 2.01 -17.32 -7.13
CA LEU A 258 1.77 -15.89 -7.35
C LEU A 258 1.75 -15.07 -6.05
N LEU A 259 1.19 -15.61 -4.97
CA LEU A 259 1.21 -14.97 -3.65
C LEU A 259 2.64 -14.85 -3.10
N HIS A 260 3.48 -15.89 -3.25
CA HIS A 260 4.88 -15.83 -2.85
C HIS A 260 5.69 -14.81 -3.67
N ILE A 261 5.50 -14.79 -4.99
CA ILE A 261 6.13 -13.79 -5.86
C ILE A 261 5.69 -12.39 -5.46
N ASN A 262 4.40 -12.18 -5.18
CA ASN A 262 3.87 -10.89 -4.73
C ASN A 262 4.45 -10.44 -3.38
N PHE A 263 4.63 -11.38 -2.43
CA PHE A 263 5.25 -11.07 -1.15
C PHE A 263 6.74 -10.74 -1.28
N LEU A 264 7.46 -11.42 -2.17
CA LEU A 264 8.88 -11.17 -2.45
C LEU A 264 9.12 -9.95 -3.35
N ALA A 265 8.09 -9.46 -4.06
CA ALA A 265 8.20 -8.38 -5.03
C ALA A 265 8.95 -7.13 -4.54
N PRO A 266 8.74 -6.61 -3.31
CA PRO A 266 9.50 -5.47 -2.81
C PRO A 266 11.00 -5.73 -2.70
N LEU A 267 11.39 -6.97 -2.34
CA LEU A 267 12.80 -7.36 -2.30
C LEU A 267 13.38 -7.43 -3.72
N LEU A 268 12.67 -8.10 -4.64
CA LEU A 268 13.08 -8.19 -6.04
C LEU A 268 13.29 -6.81 -6.65
N MET A 269 12.39 -5.87 -6.33
CA MET A 269 12.55 -4.48 -6.72
C MET A 269 13.86 -3.92 -6.18
N VAL A 270 14.08 -3.88 -4.86
CA VAL A 270 15.30 -3.29 -4.27
C VAL A 270 16.58 -3.87 -4.89
N LEU A 271 16.62 -5.18 -5.17
CA LEU A 271 17.77 -5.83 -5.79
C LEU A 271 18.08 -5.30 -7.21
N LEU A 272 17.10 -4.79 -7.97
CA LEU A 272 17.33 -4.19 -9.28
C LEU A 272 18.21 -2.92 -9.23
N TRP A 273 18.34 -2.27 -8.07
CA TRP A 273 19.20 -1.09 -7.88
C TRP A 273 20.57 -1.41 -7.26
N VAL A 274 20.84 -2.68 -6.98
CA VAL A 274 22.14 -3.14 -6.46
C VAL A 274 23.01 -3.61 -7.63
N LYS A 275 23.92 -2.75 -8.09
CA LYS A 275 24.79 -3.01 -9.25
C LYS A 275 25.47 -4.38 -9.24
N PRO A 276 26.14 -4.84 -8.17
CA PRO A 276 26.83 -6.12 -8.18
C PRO A 276 25.91 -7.34 -8.29
N ILE A 277 24.62 -7.19 -7.95
CA ILE A 277 23.66 -8.31 -7.98
C ILE A 277 23.02 -8.46 -9.35
N THR A 278 22.67 -7.35 -10.01
CA THR A 278 21.94 -7.34 -11.28
C THR A 278 22.78 -6.81 -12.42
N LYS A 279 23.17 -5.53 -12.37
CA LYS A 279 23.79 -4.84 -13.50
C LYS A 279 25.12 -5.49 -13.87
N ASP A 280 26.01 -5.70 -12.91
CA ASP A 280 27.35 -6.25 -13.16
C ASP A 280 27.26 -7.73 -13.56
N TYR A 281 26.31 -8.49 -13.02
CA TYR A 281 26.09 -9.88 -13.40
C TYR A 281 25.56 -10.03 -14.84
N ILE A 282 24.69 -9.11 -15.28
CA ILE A 282 24.09 -9.13 -16.64
C ILE A 282 25.05 -8.54 -17.67
N MET A 283 25.81 -7.50 -17.30
CA MET A 283 26.69 -6.78 -18.20
C MET A 283 28.08 -7.40 -18.29
N ASN A 284 28.57 -8.03 -17.22
CA ASN A 284 29.85 -8.73 -17.15
C ASN A 284 29.64 -10.12 -16.52
N PRO A 285 28.91 -11.04 -17.17
CA PRO A 285 28.69 -12.36 -16.61
C PRO A 285 30.06 -13.04 -16.41
N PRO A 286 30.35 -13.61 -15.23
CA PRO A 286 31.63 -14.29 -14.96
C PRO A 286 31.78 -15.63 -15.72
N LEU A 287 31.03 -15.82 -16.80
CA LEU A 287 30.96 -17.03 -17.61
C LEU A 287 31.95 -16.95 -18.79
N GLY A 288 33.22 -17.20 -18.50
CA GLY A 288 34.23 -17.56 -19.50
C GLY A 288 35.17 -16.44 -19.96
N LYS A 289 36.02 -16.77 -20.95
CA LYS A 289 37.14 -15.93 -21.42
C LYS A 289 36.71 -14.74 -22.29
N GLU A 290 35.43 -14.63 -22.65
CA GLU A 290 34.88 -13.52 -23.44
C GLU A 290 33.69 -12.90 -22.69
N ASN A 291 33.91 -11.71 -22.13
CA ASN A 291 32.86 -10.92 -21.49
C ASN A 291 32.00 -10.25 -22.59
N VAL A 292 31.06 -10.99 -23.17
CA VAL A 292 30.05 -10.39 -24.05
C VAL A 292 28.91 -9.85 -23.17
N PRO A 293 28.63 -8.53 -23.19
CA PRO A 293 27.54 -7.98 -22.40
C PRO A 293 26.21 -8.54 -22.90
N LEU A 294 25.42 -9.13 -22.01
CA LEU A 294 24.14 -9.76 -22.36
C LEU A 294 23.10 -8.72 -22.83
N MET A 295 23.25 -7.46 -22.41
CA MET A 295 22.36 -6.36 -22.74
C MET A 295 23.02 -4.99 -22.57
N SER A 296 22.52 -3.96 -23.28
CA SER A 296 22.97 -2.57 -23.11
C SER A 296 22.41 -1.92 -21.84
N GLU A 297 23.08 -0.87 -21.33
CA GLU A 297 22.62 -0.12 -20.14
C GLU A 297 21.22 0.47 -20.33
N ALA A 298 20.95 1.09 -21.47
CA ALA A 298 19.67 1.71 -21.76
C ALA A 298 18.52 0.68 -21.82
N THR A 299 18.82 -0.52 -22.32
CA THR A 299 17.85 -1.61 -22.32
C THR A 299 17.60 -2.10 -20.90
N PHE A 300 18.63 -2.14 -20.03
CA PHE A 300 18.50 -2.59 -18.64
C PHE A 300 17.64 -1.64 -17.83
N ASP A 301 17.86 -0.33 -17.98
CA ASP A 301 17.04 0.70 -17.34
C ASP A 301 15.58 0.60 -17.76
N THR A 302 15.34 0.37 -19.06
CA THR A 302 13.97 0.18 -19.58
C THR A 302 13.32 -1.09 -19.03
N LEU A 303 14.06 -2.20 -19.00
CA LEU A 303 13.60 -3.48 -18.47
C LEU A 303 13.26 -3.37 -16.98
N ARG A 304 14.11 -2.71 -16.19
CA ARG A 304 13.90 -2.44 -14.76
C ARG A 304 12.55 -1.76 -14.51
N LEU A 305 12.24 -0.72 -15.28
CA LEU A 305 10.95 -0.01 -15.17
C LEU A 305 9.75 -0.91 -15.52
N TRP A 306 9.87 -1.74 -16.56
CA TRP A 306 8.83 -2.71 -16.92
C TRP A 306 8.61 -3.77 -15.85
N ILE A 307 9.68 -4.29 -15.23
CA ILE A 307 9.58 -5.24 -14.13
C ILE A 307 8.80 -4.62 -12.96
N ILE A 308 9.08 -3.37 -12.61
CA ILE A 308 8.37 -2.68 -11.52
C ILE A 308 6.88 -2.54 -11.84
N ILE A 309 6.53 -2.12 -13.07
CA ILE A 309 5.14 -2.00 -13.52
C ILE A 309 4.43 -3.36 -13.47
N LEU A 310 5.09 -4.43 -13.93
CA LEU A 310 4.54 -5.79 -13.92
C LEU A 310 4.29 -6.28 -12.48
N LEU A 311 5.21 -6.05 -11.57
CA LEU A 311 5.06 -6.40 -10.15
C LEU A 311 3.96 -5.58 -9.47
N CYS A 312 3.80 -4.30 -9.84
CA CYS A 312 2.65 -3.48 -9.41
C CYS A 312 1.32 -4.07 -9.93
N ALA A 313 1.27 -4.50 -11.19
CA ALA A 313 0.08 -5.14 -11.76
C ALA A 313 -0.23 -6.48 -11.08
N LEU A 314 0.78 -7.31 -10.83
CA LEU A 314 0.65 -8.54 -10.04
C LEU A 314 0.06 -8.25 -8.66
N ARG A 315 0.57 -7.22 -7.99
CA ARG A 315 0.11 -6.82 -6.66
C ARG A 315 -1.33 -6.35 -6.67
N LEU A 316 -1.75 -5.61 -7.69
CA LEU A 316 -3.16 -5.23 -7.87
C LEU A 316 -4.03 -6.46 -8.13
N ALA A 317 -3.59 -7.40 -8.97
CA ALA A 317 -4.32 -8.63 -9.26
C ALA A 317 -4.51 -9.50 -8.00
N MET A 318 -3.52 -9.56 -7.12
CA MET A 318 -3.60 -10.30 -5.85
C MET A 318 -4.38 -9.55 -4.74
N MET A 319 -4.80 -8.31 -4.95
CA MET A 319 -5.48 -7.49 -3.93
C MET A 319 -6.73 -8.18 -3.38
N ARG A 320 -7.57 -8.73 -4.26
CA ARG A 320 -8.84 -9.38 -3.86
C ARG A 320 -8.60 -10.61 -2.98
N SER A 321 -7.57 -11.40 -3.27
CA SER A 321 -7.20 -12.56 -2.45
C SER A 321 -6.78 -12.14 -1.03
N HIS A 322 -6.00 -11.06 -0.90
CA HIS A 322 -5.62 -10.53 0.41
C HIS A 322 -6.81 -9.93 1.17
N LEU A 323 -7.68 -9.19 0.48
CA LEU A 323 -8.88 -8.62 1.10
C LEU A 323 -9.88 -9.71 1.53
N GLN A 324 -10.04 -10.77 0.75
CA GLN A 324 -10.88 -11.90 1.16
C GLN A 324 -10.30 -12.61 2.39
N ALA A 325 -8.97 -12.79 2.43
CA ALA A 325 -8.30 -13.36 3.59
C ALA A 325 -8.52 -12.51 4.85
N TYR A 326 -8.52 -11.18 4.70
CA TYR A 326 -8.90 -10.26 5.77
C TYR A 326 -10.36 -10.41 6.21
N LEU A 327 -11.31 -10.47 5.28
CA LEU A 327 -12.73 -10.65 5.63
C LEU A 327 -12.98 -11.98 6.37
N ASN A 328 -12.21 -13.01 6.05
CA ASN A 328 -12.24 -14.31 6.75
C ASN A 328 -11.72 -14.25 8.18
N LEU A 329 -11.11 -13.15 8.61
CA LEU A 329 -10.73 -12.94 10.00
C LEU A 329 -11.94 -12.98 10.94
N ALA A 330 -13.12 -12.55 10.48
CA ALA A 330 -14.34 -12.61 11.28
C ALA A 330 -14.66 -14.05 11.73
N GLN A 331 -14.57 -15.01 10.80
CA GLN A 331 -14.77 -16.43 11.10
C GLN A 331 -13.66 -16.97 12.01
N LYS A 332 -12.40 -16.60 11.76
CA LYS A 332 -11.26 -16.99 12.62
C LYS A 332 -11.43 -16.52 14.06
N CYS A 333 -11.90 -15.28 14.27
CA CYS A 333 -12.18 -14.75 15.60
C CYS A 333 -13.28 -15.55 16.31
N VAL A 334 -14.35 -15.93 15.61
CA VAL A 334 -15.42 -16.79 16.16
C VAL A 334 -14.90 -18.19 16.49
N ASP A 335 -14.08 -18.79 15.62
CA ASP A 335 -13.52 -20.12 15.85
C ASP A 335 -12.50 -20.14 17.00
N GLN A 336 -11.76 -19.05 17.19
CA GLN A 336 -10.87 -18.86 18.34
C GLN A 336 -11.67 -18.67 19.63
N MET A 337 -12.71 -17.83 19.59
CA MET A 337 -13.63 -17.64 20.72
C MET A 337 -14.24 -18.96 21.18
N LYS A 338 -14.65 -19.85 20.27
CA LYS A 338 -15.21 -21.18 20.60
C LYS A 338 -14.26 -22.07 21.39
N LYS A 339 -12.94 -21.86 21.27
CA LYS A 339 -11.92 -22.62 22.00
C LYS A 339 -11.71 -22.10 23.42
N GLU A 340 -12.13 -20.87 23.69
CA GLU A 340 -12.01 -20.27 25.01
C GLU A 340 -13.19 -20.63 25.91
N VAL A 341 -12.92 -21.00 27.15
CA VAL A 341 -13.97 -21.22 28.14
C VAL A 341 -14.47 -19.87 28.65
N GLY A 342 -15.78 -19.64 28.60
CA GLY A 342 -16.38 -18.44 29.16
C GLY A 342 -17.73 -18.09 28.56
N ARG A 343 -18.21 -16.91 28.93
CA ARG A 343 -19.37 -16.26 28.33
C ARG A 343 -18.92 -14.98 27.64
N ILE A 344 -19.62 -14.60 26.57
CA ILE A 344 -19.42 -13.35 25.85
C ILE A 344 -20.76 -12.62 25.76
N SER A 345 -20.77 -11.29 25.79
CA SER A 345 -21.99 -10.55 25.53
C SER A 345 -22.35 -10.62 24.03
N THR A 346 -23.64 -10.66 23.70
CA THR A 346 -24.11 -10.65 22.30
C THR A 346 -23.59 -9.42 21.56
N VAL A 347 -23.55 -8.27 22.23
CA VAL A 347 -23.04 -7.01 21.72
C VAL A 347 -21.54 -7.08 21.42
N GLU A 348 -20.73 -7.69 22.29
CA GLU A 348 -19.29 -7.87 22.03
C GLU A 348 -19.04 -8.79 20.82
N LEU A 349 -19.78 -9.90 20.72
CA LEU A 349 -19.68 -10.81 19.59
C LEU A 349 -20.06 -10.13 18.28
N GLN A 350 -21.19 -9.40 18.25
CA GLN A 350 -21.63 -8.65 17.08
C GLN A 350 -20.60 -7.57 16.70
N LYS A 351 -20.09 -6.81 17.68
CA LYS A 351 -19.04 -5.79 17.44
C LYS A 351 -17.78 -6.42 16.89
N MET A 352 -17.35 -7.59 17.39
CA MET A 352 -16.16 -8.29 16.91
C MET A 352 -16.28 -8.68 15.44
N VAL A 353 -17.43 -9.23 15.02
CA VAL A 353 -17.68 -9.61 13.61
C VAL A 353 -17.84 -8.36 12.73
N ALA A 354 -18.67 -7.40 13.16
CA ALA A 354 -18.96 -6.20 12.38
C ALA A 354 -17.72 -5.32 12.16
N ARG A 355 -16.82 -5.23 13.16
CA ARG A 355 -15.58 -4.44 13.07
C ARG A 355 -14.73 -4.84 11.87
N VAL A 356 -14.64 -6.14 11.56
CA VAL A 356 -13.85 -6.62 10.41
C VAL A 356 -14.34 -5.96 9.12
N PHE A 357 -15.65 -5.91 8.92
CA PHE A 357 -16.25 -5.28 7.73
C PHE A 357 -16.06 -3.77 7.74
N TYR A 358 -16.37 -3.07 8.84
CA TYR A 358 -16.23 -1.60 8.93
C TYR A 358 -14.79 -1.10 8.68
N TYR A 359 -13.78 -1.91 9.00
CA TYR A 359 -12.38 -1.59 8.76
C TYR A 359 -11.89 -1.94 7.35
N LEU A 360 -12.72 -2.55 6.49
CA LEU A 360 -12.30 -3.01 5.16
C LEU A 360 -11.67 -1.92 4.29
N CYS A 361 -12.25 -0.73 4.24
CA CYS A 361 -11.71 0.38 3.43
C CYS A 361 -10.37 0.88 3.95
N ILE A 362 -10.15 0.88 5.27
CA ILE A 362 -8.84 1.20 5.87
C ILE A 362 -7.80 0.19 5.38
N ILE A 363 -8.12 -1.11 5.45
CA ILE A 363 -7.20 -2.16 4.98
C ILE A 363 -6.95 -2.06 3.47
N ALA A 364 -7.98 -1.76 2.68
CA ALA A 364 -7.85 -1.55 1.25
C ALA A 364 -6.94 -0.35 0.93
N LEU A 365 -7.07 0.76 1.66
CA LEU A 365 -6.18 1.93 1.56
C LEU A 365 -4.74 1.59 1.94
N GLN A 366 -4.51 0.84 3.02
CA GLN A 366 -3.18 0.38 3.41
C GLN A 366 -2.53 -0.50 2.34
N TYR A 367 -3.32 -1.29 1.61
CA TYR A 367 -2.81 -2.11 0.52
C TYR A 367 -2.49 -1.27 -0.73
N VAL A 368 -3.38 -0.34 -1.10
CA VAL A 368 -3.31 0.42 -2.35
C VAL A 368 -2.37 1.61 -2.28
N ALA A 369 -2.32 2.37 -1.18
CA ALA A 369 -1.52 3.59 -1.13
C ALA A 369 -0.02 3.36 -1.40
N PRO A 370 0.65 2.33 -0.83
CA PRO A 370 2.04 2.04 -1.14
C PRO A 370 2.25 1.61 -2.61
N LEU A 371 1.28 0.87 -3.17
CA LEU A 371 1.29 0.45 -4.57
C LEU A 371 1.19 1.65 -5.52
N VAL A 372 0.29 2.58 -5.22
CA VAL A 372 0.09 3.82 -5.97
C VAL A 372 1.33 4.69 -5.94
N MET A 373 1.94 4.84 -4.76
CA MET A 373 3.20 5.58 -4.59
C MET A 373 4.30 4.99 -5.45
N LEU A 374 4.49 3.68 -5.40
CA LEU A 374 5.51 2.97 -6.16
C LEU A 374 5.30 3.13 -7.68
N LEU A 375 4.07 2.98 -8.16
CA LEU A 375 3.74 3.16 -9.58
C LEU A 375 4.10 4.59 -10.04
N HIS A 376 3.61 5.62 -9.34
CA HIS A 376 3.81 7.01 -9.78
C HIS A 376 5.25 7.50 -9.58
N MET A 377 5.97 7.00 -8.58
CA MET A 377 7.41 7.22 -8.47
C MET A 377 8.17 6.61 -9.66
N THR A 378 7.74 5.44 -10.14
CA THR A 378 8.34 4.79 -11.33
C THR A 378 8.07 5.60 -12.60
N LEU A 379 6.85 6.14 -12.77
CA LEU A 379 6.50 7.01 -13.89
C LEU A 379 7.31 8.33 -13.85
N LEU A 380 7.46 8.92 -12.67
CA LEU A 380 8.31 10.10 -12.49
C LEU A 380 9.78 9.80 -12.81
N LEU A 381 10.31 8.67 -12.33
CA LEU A 381 11.67 8.25 -12.62
C LEU A 381 11.90 8.09 -14.13
N LYS A 382 10.94 7.52 -14.87
CA LYS A 382 11.02 7.41 -16.34
C LYS A 382 11.11 8.79 -17.01
N THR A 383 10.24 9.73 -16.63
CA THR A 383 10.13 11.02 -17.32
C THR A 383 11.25 11.99 -16.92
N LEU A 384 11.61 12.03 -15.64
CA LEU A 384 12.65 12.93 -15.12
C LEU A 384 14.06 12.36 -15.34
N GLY A 385 14.21 11.03 -15.26
CA GLY A 385 15.50 10.37 -15.48
C GLY A 385 15.99 10.44 -16.93
N LYS A 386 15.08 10.43 -17.92
CA LYS A 386 15.44 10.53 -19.34
C LYS A 386 15.86 11.92 -19.82
N LYS A 387 15.47 12.99 -19.10
CA LYS A 387 15.79 14.37 -19.51
C LYS A 387 17.26 14.75 -19.33
N TYR A 388 18.05 13.89 -18.71
CA TYR A 388 19.48 14.11 -18.49
C TYR A 388 20.26 12.87 -18.90
N PRO A 389 20.60 12.71 -20.20
CA PRO A 389 21.61 11.75 -20.58
C PRO A 389 22.91 12.11 -19.87
N ILE A 390 23.40 11.20 -19.04
CA ILE A 390 24.72 11.24 -18.38
C ILE A 390 25.86 11.33 -19.41
N ASN A 391 25.55 11.19 -20.71
CA ASN A 391 26.50 11.14 -21.81
C ASN A 391 26.82 12.48 -22.48
N GLU A 392 26.16 13.60 -22.12
CA GLU A 392 26.50 14.91 -22.71
C GLU A 392 27.60 15.68 -21.98
N ILE A 393 28.09 15.19 -20.84
CA ILE A 393 29.21 15.83 -20.12
C ILE A 393 30.58 15.41 -20.69
N ASN A 394 30.66 14.33 -21.48
CA ASN A 394 31.92 13.87 -22.09
C ASN A 394 32.14 14.30 -23.55
N ALA A 395 31.31 15.21 -24.09
CA ALA A 395 31.47 15.72 -25.45
C ALA A 395 32.21 17.07 -25.55
N TYR A 396 32.60 17.64 -24.41
CA TYR A 396 33.48 18.82 -24.32
C TYR A 396 34.62 18.53 -23.35
N GLY A 397 35.56 17.68 -23.80
CA GLY A 397 36.83 17.42 -23.15
C GLY A 397 37.89 17.14 -24.20
#